data_AF-B5CWS5-F1
#
_entry.id   AF-B5CWS5-F1
#
_cell.length_a   1.000
_cell.length_b   1.000
_cell.length_c   1.000
_cell.angle_alpha   90.00
_cell.angle_beta   90.00
_cell.angle_gamma   90.00
#
_symmetry.space_group_name_H-M   'P 1'
#
loop_
_entity.id
_entity.type
_entity.pdbx_description
1 polymer ?
#
loop_
_entity_poly.entity_id
_entity_poly.type
_entity_poly.pdbx_seq_one_letter_code
_entity_poly.pdbx_strand_id
1 'polypeptide(L)' 'MRRKILGNVKIGNNVIVGSNAVVVKDIPDNSMVAGIPAKIIKRYNPSTQEWY' A
#
# COMPACT_ATOMS: atom_id res chain seq x y z
N MET A 1 3.29 -10.45 -14.75
CA MET A 1 2.53 -9.33 -14.14
C MET A 1 3.32 -8.04 -14.32
N ARG A 2 2.69 -6.93 -14.75
CA ARG A 2 3.33 -5.60 -14.84
C ARG A 2 2.80 -4.73 -13.69
N ARG A 3 3.69 -4.16 -12.86
CA ARG A 3 3.33 -3.17 -11.84
C ARG A 3 4.00 -1.85 -12.19
N LYS A 4 3.22 -0.80 -12.40
CA LYS A 4 3.68 0.52 -12.83
C LYS A 4 3.69 1.44 -11.60
N ILE A 5 4.88 1.74 -11.08
CA ILE A 5 5.06 2.76 -10.05
C ILE A 5 5.29 4.08 -10.80
N LEU A 6 4.44 5.08 -10.59
CA LEU A 6 4.48 6.33 -11.33
C LEU A 6 4.91 7.47 -10.39
N GLY A 7 6.11 8.02 -10.63
CA GLY A 7 6.64 9.17 -9.91
C GLY A 7 7.32 8.84 -8.58
N ASN A 8 8.00 9.84 -8.02
CA ASN A 8 8.69 9.82 -6.72
C ASN A 8 7.74 9.53 -5.54
N VAL A 9 7.19 8.32 -5.45
CA VAL A 9 6.35 7.89 -4.34
C VAL A 9 7.17 7.03 -3.38
N LYS A 10 7.15 7.40 -2.10
CA LYS A 10 7.77 6.63 -1.03
C LYS A 10 6.79 5.57 -0.56
N ILE A 11 7.26 4.32 -0.54
CA ILE A 11 6.54 3.20 0.06
C ILE A 11 7.25 2.85 1.35
N GLY A 12 6.51 2.90 2.45
CA GLY A 12 6.99 2.50 3.76
C GLY A 12 7.30 1.00 3.89
N ASN A 13 7.75 0.60 5.06
CA ASN A 13 8.00 -0.79 5.43
C ASN A 13 6.69 -1.55 5.67
N ASN A 14 6.68 -2.86 5.39
CA ASN A 14 5.53 -3.74 5.60
C ASN A 14 4.25 -3.30 4.86
N VAL A 15 4.40 -2.73 3.65
CA VAL A 15 3.28 -2.31 2.81
C VAL A 15 2.84 -3.44 1.88
N ILE A 16 1.53 -3.73 1.87
CA ILE A 16 0.93 -4.69 0.93
C ILE A 16 0.24 -3.92 -0.19
N VAL A 17 0.67 -4.15 -1.44
CA VAL A 17 0.08 -3.51 -2.62
C VAL A 17 -0.70 -4.54 -3.42
N GLY A 18 -2.02 -4.36 -3.52
CA GLY A 18 -2.91 -5.22 -4.28
C GLY A 18 -2.55 -5.30 -5.76
N SER A 19 -2.88 -6.43 -6.39
CA SER A 19 -2.76 -6.59 -7.85
C SER A 19 -3.64 -5.56 -8.56
N ASN A 20 -3.16 -4.99 -9.68
CA ASN A 20 -3.75 -3.84 -10.37
C ASN A 20 -3.81 -2.53 -9.55
N ALA A 21 -3.09 -2.38 -8.44
CA ALA A 21 -3.05 -1.10 -7.75
C ALA A 21 -2.10 -0.09 -8.43
N VAL A 22 -2.52 1.17 -8.54
CA VAL A 22 -1.69 2.27 -9.07
C VAL A 22 -1.44 3.28 -7.94
N VAL A 23 -0.22 3.24 -7.40
CA VAL A 23 0.21 4.13 -6.32
C VAL A 23 0.59 5.49 -6.91
N VAL A 24 -0.16 6.52 -6.52
CA VAL A 24 0.02 7.91 -6.96
C VAL A 24 0.44 8.87 -5.83
N LYS A 25 0.53 8.36 -4.60
CA LYS A 25 0.89 9.11 -3.37
C LYS A 25 1.76 8.24 -2.47
N ASP A 26 2.50 8.88 -1.57
CA ASP A 26 3.30 8.20 -0.56
C ASP A 26 2.43 7.31 0.34
N ILE A 27 2.92 6.10 0.62
CA ILE A 27 2.23 5.11 1.44
C ILE A 27 3.00 4.95 2.76
N PRO A 28 2.34 5.18 3.92
CA PRO A 28 2.99 5.00 5.21
C PRO A 28 3.26 3.52 5.50
N ASP A 29 4.16 3.26 6.45
CA ASP A 29 4.48 1.92 6.94
C ASP A 29 3.21 1.15 7.35
N ASN A 30 3.27 -0.18 7.34
CA ASN A 30 2.22 -1.06 7.86
C ASN A 30 0.86 -0.82 7.18
N SER A 31 0.85 -0.46 5.90
CA SER A 31 -0.39 -0.13 5.17
C SER A 31 -0.65 -1.11 4.04
N MET A 32 -1.92 -1.46 3.84
CA MET A 32 -2.36 -2.27 2.70
C MET A 32 -3.17 -1.38 1.75
N VAL A 33 -2.75 -1.31 0.50
CA VAL A 33 -3.36 -0.47 -0.52
C VAL A 33 -3.85 -1.26 -1.71
N ALA A 34 -4.98 -0.88 -2.29
CA ALA A 34 -5.54 -1.50 -3.49
C ALA A 34 -6.29 -0.48 -4.36
N GLY A 35 -6.45 -0.81 -5.65
CA GLY A 35 -7.25 -0.03 -6.62
C GLY A 35 -6.47 0.98 -7.46
N ILE A 36 -7.16 1.60 -8.40
CA ILE A 36 -6.65 2.61 -9.33
C ILE A 36 -7.52 3.86 -9.17
N PRO A 37 -7.07 4.93 -8.47
CA PRO A 37 -5.81 5.05 -7.74
C PRO A 37 -5.80 4.25 -6.42
N ALA A 38 -4.60 3.85 -5.98
CA ALA A 38 -4.42 3.01 -4.79
C ALA A 38 -4.89 3.74 -3.53
N LYS A 39 -5.80 3.12 -2.79
CA LYS A 39 -6.32 3.60 -1.50
C LYS A 39 -5.93 2.64 -0.40
N ILE A 40 -5.68 3.15 0.81
CA ILE A 40 -5.44 2.34 2.00
C ILE A 40 -6.76 1.63 2.34
N ILE A 41 -6.74 0.30 2.25
CA ILE A 41 -7.89 -0.57 2.55
C ILE A 41 -7.77 -1.23 3.92
N LYS A 42 -6.54 -1.46 4.38
CA LYS A 42 -6.25 -1.98 5.72
C LYS A 42 -4.97 -1.38 6.27
N ARG A 43 -4.83 -1.37 7.58
CA ARG A 43 -3.58 -1.05 8.25
C ARG A 43 -3.21 -2.20 9.19
N TYR A 44 -1.92 -2.44 9.30
CA TYR A 44 -1.38 -3.47 10.17
C TYR A 44 -1.22 -2.88 11.56
N ASN A 45 -1.81 -3.55 12.55
CA ASN A 45 -1.61 -3.23 13.95
C ASN A 45 -0.47 -4.11 14.49
N PRO A 46 0.71 -3.53 14.80
CA PRO A 46 1.82 -4.31 15.34
C PRO A 46 1.54 -4.88 16.73
N SER A 47 0.61 -4.30 17.50
CA SER A 47 0.28 -4.76 18.85
C SER A 47 -0.60 -6.01 18.87
N THR A 48 -1.47 -6.17 17.88
CA THR A 48 -2.37 -7.35 17.76
C THR A 48 -1.92 -8.31 16.67
N GLN A 49 -0.91 -7.93 15.86
CA GLN A 49 -0.46 -8.64 14.66
C GLN A 49 -1.58 -8.90 13.63
N GLU A 50 -2.63 -8.07 13.65
CA GLU A 50 -3.80 -8.21 12.79
C GLU A 50 -3.93 -7.05 11.80
N TRP A 51 -4.59 -7.33 10.67
CA TRP A 51 -4.92 -6.34 9.64
C TRP A 51 -6.33 -5.81 9.87
N TYR A 52 -6.44 -4.56 10.34
CA TYR A 52 -7.70 -3.85 10.54
C TYR A 52 -8.14 -3.05 9.31
#